data_AF-A0A8D8X1V0-F1
#
_entry.id   AF-A0A8D8X1V0-F1
#
_cell.length_a   1.000
_cell.length_b   1.000
_cell.length_c   1.000
_cell.angle_alpha   90.00
_cell.angle_beta   90.00
_cell.angle_gamma   90.00
#
_symmetry.space_group_name_H-M   'P 1'
#
loop_
_entity.id
_entity.type
_entity.pdbx_description
1 polymer ?
#
loop_
_entity_poly.entity_id
_entity_poly.type
_entity_poly.pdbx_seq_one_letter_code
_entity_poly.pdbx_strand_id
1 'polypeptide(L)'
;MFNFKLQENEEDAEKFILFLQSQIKSEDCHLLLKETVDQSRNKKWHELRYGRITASKIFEALHCKTMDGSLVESILGARKLKDNKFLKRGRELEDSVLLEVGKKSNIPNFSEVWFVY
;
A
#
# COMPACT_ATOMS: atom_id res chain seq x y z
N MET A 1 16.41 2.99 7.91
CA MET A 1 17.06 1.93 8.70
C MET A 1 18.54 2.23 8.93
N PHE A 2 19.36 2.43 7.90
CA PHE A 2 20.77 2.83 8.06
C PHE A 2 20.94 4.14 8.85
N ASN A 3 20.21 5.20 8.51
CA ASN A 3 20.29 6.48 9.23
C ASN A 3 19.85 6.38 10.70
N PHE A 4 18.88 5.53 11.02
CA PHE A 4 18.45 5.29 12.40
C PHE A 4 19.55 4.57 13.20
N LYS A 5 20.13 3.49 12.64
CA LYS A 5 21.25 2.75 13.27
C LYS A 5 22.53 3.58 13.41
N LEU A 6 22.68 4.66 12.65
CA LEU A 6 23.80 5.60 12.79
C LEU A 6 23.59 6.64 13.90
N GLN A 7 22.33 6.87 14.31
CA GLN A 7 21.96 7.85 15.34
C GLN A 7 21.68 7.20 16.69
N GLU A 8 21.13 5.99 16.70
CA GLU A 8 20.77 5.24 17.90
C GLU A 8 21.55 3.91 17.95
N ASN A 9 22.26 3.67 19.06
CA ASN A 9 23.08 2.47 19.30
C ASN A 9 22.26 1.26 19.82
N GLU A 10 20.93 1.40 19.93
CA GLU A 10 20.06 0.45 20.61
C GLU A 10 18.89 0.04 19.70
N GLU A 11 18.58 -1.25 19.66
CA GLU A 11 17.49 -1.79 18.85
C GLU A 11 16.15 -1.68 19.58
N ASP A 12 15.60 -0.46 19.60
CA ASP A 12 14.31 -0.15 20.21
C ASP A 12 13.25 0.15 19.13
N ALA A 13 12.15 -0.62 19.16
CA ALA A 13 11.08 -0.53 18.18
C ALA A 13 10.26 0.78 18.31
N GLU A 14 10.05 1.28 19.52
CA GLU A 14 9.30 2.52 19.77
C GLU A 14 10.11 3.72 19.27
N LYS A 15 11.41 3.79 19.60
CA LYS A 15 12.31 4.82 19.07
C LYS A 15 12.37 4.79 17.55
N PHE A 16 12.37 3.60 16.95
CA PHE A 16 12.34 3.48 15.49
C PHE A 16 11.05 4.02 14.88
N ILE A 17 9.89 3.75 15.50
CA ILE A 17 8.60 4.28 15.04
C ILE A 17 8.58 5.82 15.16
N LEU A 18 9.04 6.37 16.30
CA LEU A 18 9.13 7.82 16.50
C LEU A 18 10.06 8.48 15.47
N PHE A 19 11.20 7.85 15.17
CA PHE A 19 12.09 8.30 14.11
C PHE A 19 11.36 8.33 12.77
N LEU A 20 10.68 7.26 12.36
CA LEU A 20 9.94 7.23 11.10
C LEU A 20 8.87 8.32 11.04
N GLN A 21 8.13 8.55 12.13
CA GLN A 21 7.14 9.62 12.22
C GLN A 21 7.75 11.00 12.01
N SER A 22 8.97 11.24 12.53
CA SER A 22 9.68 12.51 12.32
C SER A 22 10.16 12.73 10.87
N GLN A 23 10.37 11.64 10.12
CA GLN A 23 10.92 11.70 8.76
C GLN A 23 9.84 11.78 7.68
N ILE A 24 8.67 11.17 7.92
CA ILE A 24 7.59 11.12 6.93
C ILE A 24 6.79 12.42 7.00
N LYS A 25 6.93 13.25 5.97
CA LYS A 25 6.16 14.51 5.87
C LYS A 25 4.89 14.32 5.04
N SER A 26 3.92 15.18 5.26
CA SER A 26 2.66 15.18 4.50
C SER A 26 2.91 15.40 3.01
N GLU A 27 3.86 16.27 2.67
CA GLU A 27 4.23 16.58 1.29
C GLU A 27 4.79 15.35 0.57
N ASP A 28 5.59 14.53 1.25
CA ASP A 28 6.11 13.28 0.72
C ASP A 28 4.96 12.31 0.42
N CYS A 29 3.96 12.21 1.30
CA CYS A 29 2.77 11.39 1.07
C CYS A 29 1.99 11.85 -0.18
N HIS A 30 1.82 13.16 -0.37
CA HIS A 30 1.15 13.70 -1.56
C HIS A 30 1.95 13.44 -2.84
N LEU A 31 3.27 13.53 -2.78
CA LEU A 31 4.14 13.22 -3.91
C LEU A 31 4.05 11.74 -4.27
N LEU A 32 4.18 10.85 -3.28
CA LEU A 32 4.05 9.41 -3.49
C LEU A 32 2.68 9.04 -4.06
N LEU A 33 1.62 9.73 -3.63
CA LEU A 33 0.28 9.53 -4.17
C LEU A 33 0.23 9.83 -5.68
N LYS A 34 0.76 11.00 -6.09
CA LYS A 34 0.83 11.39 -7.50
C LYS A 34 1.70 10.44 -8.31
N GLU A 35 2.85 10.04 -7.76
CA GLU A 35 3.79 9.14 -8.41
C GLU A 35 3.27 7.72 -8.56
N THR A 36 2.17 7.35 -7.89
CA THR A 36 1.67 5.97 -7.84
C THR A 36 0.23 5.80 -8.30
N VAL A 37 -0.31 6.83 -8.96
CA VAL A 37 -1.67 6.90 -9.50
C VAL A 37 -2.02 5.71 -10.42
N ASP A 38 -1.09 5.19 -11.22
CA ASP A 38 -1.38 4.04 -12.10
C ASP A 38 -1.41 2.67 -11.40
N GLN A 39 -1.38 2.68 -10.07
CA GLN A 39 -1.52 1.52 -9.20
C GLN A 39 -0.75 0.27 -9.67
N SER A 40 -1.46 -0.78 -10.09
CA SER A 40 -0.91 -2.07 -10.48
C SER A 40 0.03 -2.01 -11.70
N ARG A 41 -0.10 -0.98 -12.55
CA ARG A 41 0.78 -0.74 -13.70
C ARG A 41 2.05 0.00 -13.30
N ASN A 42 2.09 0.54 -12.08
CA ASN A 42 3.22 1.30 -11.57
C ASN A 42 4.14 0.44 -10.70
N LYS A 43 5.42 0.33 -11.08
CA LYS A 43 6.41 -0.43 -10.30
C LYS A 43 6.60 0.14 -8.89
N LYS A 44 6.62 1.47 -8.74
CA LYS A 44 6.78 2.17 -7.46
C LYS A 44 5.65 1.84 -6.49
N TRP A 45 4.43 1.68 -6.98
CA TRP A 45 3.26 1.28 -6.17
C TRP A 45 3.43 -0.11 -5.54
N HIS A 46 4.08 -1.04 -6.24
CA HIS A 46 4.44 -2.35 -5.68
C HIS A 46 5.58 -2.23 -4.67
N GLU A 47 6.60 -1.43 -4.97
CA GLU A 47 7.74 -1.21 -4.07
C GLU A 47 7.31 -0.61 -2.73
N LEU A 48 6.43 0.38 -2.74
CA LEU A 48 5.95 1.05 -1.53
C LEU A 48 5.09 0.16 -0.64
N ARG A 49 4.53 -0.94 -1.16
CA ARG A 49 3.72 -1.89 -0.37
C ARG A 49 4.55 -2.90 0.40
N TYR A 50 5.83 -3.07 0.06
CA TYR A 50 6.70 -3.98 0.80
C TYR A 50 6.88 -3.50 2.23
N GLY A 51 6.68 -4.42 3.18
CA GLY A 51 6.78 -4.14 4.61
C GLY A 51 5.64 -3.28 5.17
N ARG A 52 4.55 -3.05 4.42
CA ARG A 52 3.40 -2.26 4.87
C ARG A 52 2.14 -3.12 4.97
N ILE A 53 1.37 -2.93 6.04
CA ILE A 53 0.02 -3.48 6.13
C ILE A 53 -0.87 -2.65 5.21
N THR A 54 -1.37 -3.25 4.14
CA THR A 54 -2.29 -2.63 3.19
C THR A 54 -3.74 -2.86 3.60
N ALA A 55 -4.68 -2.07 3.03
CA ALA A 55 -6.11 -2.24 3.28
C ALA A 55 -6.61 -3.67 3.03
N SER A 56 -6.12 -4.35 1.98
CA SER A 56 -6.49 -5.74 1.69
C SER A 56 -5.93 -6.77 2.68
N LYS A 57 -5.00 -6.37 3.55
CA LYS A 57 -4.34 -7.23 4.55
C LYS A 57 -4.66 -6.87 5.99
N ILE A 58 -5.32 -5.73 6.25
CA ILE A 58 -5.62 -5.28 7.61
C ILE A 58 -6.47 -6.28 8.40
N PHE A 59 -7.47 -6.88 7.77
CA PHE A 59 -8.33 -7.87 8.44
C PHE A 59 -7.53 -9.11 8.85
N GLU A 60 -6.68 -9.63 7.95
CA GLU A 60 -5.80 -10.77 8.26
C GLU A 60 -4.81 -10.41 9.39
N ALA A 61 -4.22 -9.21 9.34
CA ALA A 61 -3.27 -8.72 10.34
C ALA A 61 -3.87 -8.59 11.75
N LEU A 62 -5.13 -8.18 11.85
CA LEU A 62 -5.82 -8.04 13.14
C LEU A 62 -6.19 -9.38 13.79
N HIS A 63 -6.39 -10.44 12.99
CA HIS A 63 -6.90 -11.72 13.47
C HIS A 63 -5.84 -12.83 13.49
N CYS A 64 -4.73 -12.66 12.77
CA CYS A 64 -3.65 -13.63 12.77
C CYS A 64 -2.94 -13.63 14.14
N LYS A 65 -2.89 -14.80 14.79
CA LYS A 65 -2.19 -14.99 16.07
C LYS A 65 -0.79 -15.57 15.90
N THR A 66 -0.44 -15.97 14.68
CA THR A 66 0.84 -16.57 14.37
C THR A 66 1.87 -15.46 14.14
N MET A 67 2.95 -15.49 14.91
CA MET A 67 4.02 -14.49 14.83
C MET A 67 4.73 -14.52 13.47
N ASP A 68 4.95 -15.70 12.92
CA ASP A 68 5.66 -15.91 11.65
C ASP A 68 4.84 -16.74 10.66
N GLY A 69 5.16 -16.62 9.38
CA GLY A 69 4.60 -17.45 8.31
C GLY A 69 4.00 -16.65 7.17
N SER A 70 3.03 -17.25 6.48
CA SER A 70 2.58 -16.76 5.16
C SER A 70 2.08 -15.32 5.12
N LEU A 71 1.46 -14.81 6.20
CA LEU A 71 1.02 -13.43 6.28
C LEU A 71 2.21 -12.47 6.34
N VAL A 72 3.15 -12.71 7.27
CA VAL A 72 4.38 -11.92 7.41
C VAL A 72 5.20 -11.96 6.12
N GLU A 73 5.38 -13.15 5.53
CA GLU A 73 6.04 -13.32 4.22
C GLU A 73 5.36 -12.50 3.11
N SER A 74 4.03 -12.43 3.12
CA SER A 74 3.29 -11.66 2.11
C SER A 74 3.43 -10.15 2.31
N ILE A 75 3.43 -9.68 3.56
CA ILE A 75 3.62 -8.25 3.90
C ILE A 75 5.05 -7.83 3.56
N LEU A 76 6.05 -8.65 3.90
CA LEU A 76 7.45 -8.39 3.59
C LEU A 76 7.81 -8.56 2.12
N GLY A 77 6.86 -9.03 1.28
CA GLY A 77 7.09 -9.24 -0.14
C GLY A 77 7.90 -10.49 -0.50
N ALA A 78 8.24 -11.32 0.49
CA ALA A 78 8.89 -12.62 0.28
C ALA A 78 7.99 -13.57 -0.54
N ARG A 79 6.67 -13.37 -0.48
CA ARG A 79 5.68 -14.09 -1.27
C ARG A 79 5.01 -13.16 -2.28
N LYS A 80 5.30 -13.37 -3.58
CA LYS A 80 4.57 -12.68 -4.65
C LYS A 80 3.13 -13.17 -4.72
N LEU A 81 2.18 -12.25 -4.78
CA LEU A 81 0.82 -12.58 -5.18
C LEU A 81 0.85 -13.06 -6.63
N LYS A 82 0.56 -14.36 -6.82
CA LYS A 82 0.47 -14.93 -8.16
C LYS A 82 -0.74 -14.32 -8.85
N ASP A 83 -0.52 -13.74 -10.02
CA ASP A 83 -1.60 -13.22 -10.83
C ASP A 83 -2.58 -14.36 -11.17
N ASN A 84 -3.86 -14.09 -11.02
CA ASN A 84 -4.92 -15.07 -11.21
C ASN A 84 -6.05 -14.48 -12.05
N LYS A 85 -6.95 -15.34 -12.53
CA LYS A 85 -8.04 -14.92 -13.42
C LYS A 85 -8.93 -13.82 -12.83
N PHE A 86 -9.07 -13.77 -11.51
CA PHE A 86 -9.89 -12.77 -10.81
C PHE A 86 -9.19 -11.41 -10.75
N LEU A 87 -7.89 -11.39 -10.43
CA LEU A 87 -7.07 -10.18 -10.43
C LEU A 87 -6.95 -9.58 -11.83
N LYS A 88 -6.72 -10.43 -12.85
CA LYS A 88 -6.69 -10.01 -14.25
C LYS A 88 -8.01 -9.36 -14.67
N ARG A 89 -9.14 -10.04 -14.41
CA ARG A 89 -10.47 -9.50 -14.70
C ARG A 89 -10.74 -8.19 -13.98
N GLY A 90 -10.29 -8.05 -12.73
CA GLY A 90 -10.42 -6.80 -11.96
C GLY A 90 -9.74 -5.63 -12.68
N ARG A 91 -8.48 -5.80 -13.09
CA ARG A 91 -7.72 -4.78 -13.82
C ARG A 91 -8.30 -4.44 -15.19
N GLU A 92 -8.89 -5.41 -15.87
CA GLU A 92 -9.51 -5.21 -17.19
C GLU A 92 -10.84 -4.45 -17.10
N LEU A 93 -11.59 -4.63 -16.01
CA LEU A 93 -12.92 -4.03 -15.84
C LEU A 93 -12.91 -2.73 -15.05
N GLU A 94 -11.82 -2.41 -14.34
CA GLU A 94 -11.71 -1.24 -13.44
C GLU A 94 -12.17 0.06 -14.12
N ASP A 95 -11.61 0.39 -15.29
CA ASP A 95 -11.95 1.60 -16.04
C ASP A 95 -13.44 1.65 -16.42
N SER A 96 -14.00 0.51 -16.87
CA SER A 96 -15.41 0.42 -17.25
C SER A 96 -16.35 0.57 -16.05
N VAL A 97 -15.97 0.00 -14.91
CA VAL A 97 -16.74 0.11 -13.66
C VAL A 97 -16.70 1.54 -13.14
N LEU A 98 -15.53 2.19 -13.14
CA LEU A 98 -15.38 3.58 -12.69
C LEU A 98 -16.24 4.54 -13.52
N LEU A 99 -16.27 4.34 -14.85
CA LEU A 99 -17.14 5.12 -15.74
C LEU A 99 -18.62 4.93 -15.41
N GLU A 100 -19.06 3.69 -15.19
CA GLU A 100 -20.47 3.41 -14.90
C GLU A 100 -20.90 3.91 -13.52
N VAL A 101 -20.03 3.77 -12.51
CA VAL A 101 -20.30 4.30 -11.17
C VAL A 101 -20.29 5.83 -11.18
N GLY A 102 -19.37 6.47 -11.90
CA GLY A 102 -19.34 7.93 -12.05
C GLY A 102 -20.64 8.49 -12.61
N LYS A 103 -21.22 7.83 -13.64
CA LYS A 103 -22.54 8.17 -14.19
C LYS A 103 -23.65 8.04 -13.15
N LYS A 104 -23.70 6.92 -12.43
CA LYS A 104 -24.75 6.63 -11.44
C LYS A 104 -24.68 7.57 -10.22
N SER A 105 -23.47 7.93 -9.82
CA SER A 105 -23.24 8.78 -8.64
C SER A 105 -23.24 10.28 -8.98
N ASN A 106 -23.39 10.65 -10.26
CA ASN A 106 -23.29 12.03 -10.76
C ASN A 106 -21.95 12.70 -10.39
N ILE A 107 -20.85 11.93 -10.41
CA ILE A 107 -19.49 12.42 -10.13
C ILE A 107 -18.71 12.39 -11.46
N PRO A 108 -18.52 13.54 -12.12
CA PRO A 108 -17.98 13.60 -13.48
C PRO A 108 -16.51 13.15 -13.58
N ASN A 109 -15.77 13.15 -12.47
CA ASN A 109 -14.35 12.77 -12.42
C ASN A 109 -14.08 11.77 -11.29
N PHE A 110 -14.85 10.68 -11.26
CA PHE A 110 -14.71 9.66 -10.22
C PHE A 110 -13.26 9.17 -10.13
N SER A 111 -12.59 8.94 -11.26
CA SER A 111 -11.17 8.52 -11.30
C SER A 111 -10.22 9.41 -10.49
N GLU A 112 -10.45 10.73 -10.37
CA GLU A 112 -9.59 11.61 -9.56
C GLU A 112 -9.83 11.49 -8.05
N VAL A 113 -10.99 10.96 -7.64
CA VAL A 113 -11.41 10.84 -6.24
C VAL A 113 -10.96 9.52 -5.60
N TRP A 114 -10.74 8.47 -6.40
CA TRP A 114 -10.43 7.12 -5.90
C TRP A 114 -8.99 6.88 -5.44
N PHE A 115 -8.09 7.84 -5.68
CA PHE A 115 -6.69 7.65 -5.32
C PHE A 115 -6.39 7.89 -3.83
N VAL A 116 -7.36 8.36 -3.03
CA VAL A 116 -7.15 8.61 -1.59
C VAL A 116 -7.50 7.36 -0.76
N TYR A 117 -6.71 6.29 -0.87
CA TYR A 117 -6.72 5.16 0.08
C TYR A 117 -5.33 4.56 0.29
#